data_AF-A0A4Q1DJ15-F1
#
_entry.id   AF-A0A4Q1DJ15-F1
#
_cell.length_a   1.000
_cell.length_b   1.000
_cell.length_c   1.000
_cell.angle_alpha   90.00
_cell.angle_beta   90.00
_cell.angle_gamma   90.00
#
_symmetry.space_group_name_H-M   'P 1'
#
loop_
_entity.id
_entity.type
_entity.pdbx_description
1 polymer ?
#
loop_
_entity_poly.entity_id
_entity_poly.type
_entity_poly.pdbx_seq_one_letter_code
_entity_poly.pdbx_strand_id
1 'polypeptide(L)'
;MLAAAPLLLASGHGFAATGQEASKPVKPETESRGEILSLSCAGCHGTDGKSASIIPSIYGKSPDYIETALIDFKNGSRQSTVMDRHAKGYSDDEIHLIAEYFGNLSKKNH
;
A
#
# COMPACT_ATOMS: atom_id res chain seq x y z
N MET A 1 26.41 60.05 -41.36
CA MET A 1 25.52 59.20 -42.16
C MET A 1 25.45 57.84 -41.47
N LEU A 2 24.23 57.42 -41.09
CA LEU A 2 23.75 56.06 -40.78
C LEU A 2 24.60 55.19 -39.81
N ALA A 3 24.21 55.00 -38.54
CA ALA A 3 23.16 54.09 -38.05
C ALA A 3 23.50 52.60 -38.22
N ALA A 4 23.79 51.90 -37.10
CA ALA A 4 23.23 50.58 -36.72
C ALA A 4 23.99 49.98 -35.51
N ALA A 5 23.35 50.02 -34.33
CA ALA A 5 23.51 49.00 -33.29
C ALA A 5 22.46 47.91 -33.56
N PRO A 6 22.73 46.63 -33.22
CA PRO A 6 21.92 46.00 -32.16
C PRO A 6 22.78 45.13 -31.21
N LEU A 7 22.59 45.20 -29.90
CA LEU A 7 21.48 44.61 -29.13
C LEU A 7 21.68 43.10 -28.92
N LEU A 8 22.30 42.74 -27.80
CA LEU A 8 21.93 41.54 -27.05
C LEU A 8 22.03 41.87 -25.55
N LEU A 9 20.92 42.41 -25.02
CA LEU A 9 20.69 42.53 -23.60
C LEU A 9 20.65 41.12 -23.00
N ALA A 10 21.56 40.84 -22.06
CA ALA A 10 21.44 39.69 -21.18
C ALA A 10 20.31 39.97 -20.17
N SER A 11 19.10 39.54 -20.49
CA SER A 11 17.95 39.59 -19.59
C SER A 11 18.13 38.57 -18.47
N GLY A 12 18.60 39.04 -17.31
CA GLY A 12 18.50 38.33 -16.06
C GLY A 12 17.03 38.06 -15.71
N HIS A 13 16.69 36.78 -15.53
CA HIS A 13 15.43 36.38 -14.93
C HIS A 13 15.74 35.66 -13.62
N GLY A 14 15.72 36.44 -12.55
CA GLY A 14 15.69 35.91 -11.20
C GLY A 14 14.42 35.07 -11.03
N PHE A 15 14.58 33.79 -10.71
CA PHE A 15 13.47 32.99 -10.22
C PHE A 15 13.28 33.32 -8.74
N ALA A 16 12.24 34.11 -8.49
CA ALA A 16 11.69 34.33 -7.17
C ALA A 16 11.31 32.98 -6.54
N ALA A 17 11.72 32.79 -5.30
CA ALA A 17 11.27 31.72 -4.42
C ALA A 17 9.74 31.79 -4.30
N THR A 18 9.03 30.96 -5.05
CA THR A 18 7.63 30.67 -4.77
C THR A 18 7.62 29.71 -3.59
N GLY A 19 7.01 30.18 -2.50
CA GLY A 19 6.81 29.40 -1.30
C GLY A 19 6.30 28.01 -1.62
N GLN A 20 6.92 27.03 -0.95
CA GLN A 20 6.37 25.70 -0.80
C GLN A 20 5.09 25.85 0.01
N GLU A 21 3.98 26.12 -0.67
CA GLU A 21 2.65 25.97 -0.10
C GLU A 21 2.60 24.55 0.47
N ALA A 22 2.45 24.50 1.80
CA ALA A 22 2.25 23.28 2.55
C ALA A 22 1.11 22.51 1.89
N SER A 23 1.50 21.56 1.06
CA SER A 23 0.58 20.71 0.35
C SER A 23 -0.16 19.92 1.42
N LYS A 24 -1.47 20.14 1.50
CA LYS A 24 -2.41 19.31 2.26
C LYS A 24 -2.02 17.84 2.05
N PRO A 25 -2.11 16.97 3.08
CA PRO A 25 -1.65 15.60 2.97
C PRO A 25 -2.35 14.94 1.78
N VAL A 26 -1.56 14.64 0.75
CA VAL A 26 -2.00 13.79 -0.35
C VAL A 26 -2.31 12.45 0.30
N LYS A 27 -3.59 12.11 0.41
CA LYS A 27 -3.98 10.70 0.57
C LYS A 27 -3.65 10.07 -0.78
N PRO A 28 -2.65 9.18 -0.88
CA PRO A 28 -2.42 8.53 -2.15
C PRO A 28 -3.58 7.55 -2.36
N GLU A 29 -4.53 7.94 -3.20
CA GLU A 29 -5.57 7.06 -3.75
C GLU A 29 -4.98 6.27 -4.92
N THR A 30 -3.81 5.69 -4.67
CA THR A 30 -3.04 4.80 -5.54
C THR A 30 -2.67 3.65 -4.62
N GLU A 31 -3.36 2.50 -4.78
CA GLU A 31 -3.13 1.21 -4.11
C GLU A 31 -2.33 1.32 -2.79
N SER A 32 -3.04 1.28 -1.66
CA SER A 32 -2.38 1.37 -0.36
C SER A 32 -1.29 0.28 -0.24
N ARG A 33 -0.18 0.53 0.45
CA ARG A 33 0.88 -0.50 0.63
C ARG A 33 0.32 -1.85 1.11
N GLY A 34 -0.72 -1.84 1.95
CA GLY A 34 -1.43 -3.04 2.39
C GLY A 34 -2.12 -3.80 1.27
N GLU A 35 -2.67 -3.11 0.27
CA GLU A 35 -3.26 -3.70 -0.93
C GLU A 35 -2.21 -4.39 -1.79
N ILE A 36 -1.08 -3.71 -2.06
CA ILE A 36 0.04 -4.29 -2.83
C ILE A 36 0.58 -5.56 -2.16
N LEU A 37 0.78 -5.53 -0.84
CA LEU A 37 1.22 -6.69 -0.06
C LEU A 37 0.20 -7.85 -0.15
N SER A 38 -1.09 -7.50 -0.18
CA SER A 38 -2.21 -8.45 -0.18
C SER A 38 -2.45 -9.14 -1.52
N LEU A 39 -1.91 -8.63 -2.63
CA LEU A 39 -2.06 -9.23 -3.96
C LEU A 39 -1.60 -10.70 -3.99
N SER A 40 -0.52 -11.01 -3.28
CA SER A 40 0.04 -12.36 -3.21
C SER A 40 -0.91 -13.37 -2.54
N CYS A 41 -1.79 -12.90 -1.65
CA CYS A 41 -2.71 -13.74 -0.88
C CYS A 41 -3.82 -14.34 -1.75
N ALA A 42 -4.21 -13.62 -2.82
CA ALA A 42 -5.29 -14.03 -3.70
C ALA A 42 -5.01 -15.35 -4.45
N GLY A 43 -3.74 -15.69 -4.66
CA GLY A 43 -3.33 -16.93 -5.31
C GLY A 43 -3.78 -18.20 -4.56
N CYS A 44 -4.00 -18.12 -3.25
CA CYS A 44 -4.49 -19.23 -2.44
C CYS A 44 -5.85 -18.94 -1.81
N HIS A 45 -6.07 -17.73 -1.32
CA HIS A 45 -7.29 -17.34 -0.61
C HIS A 45 -8.39 -16.79 -1.53
N GLY A 46 -8.16 -16.78 -2.84
CA GLY A 46 -9.10 -16.25 -3.83
C GLY A 46 -9.08 -14.73 -3.93
N THR A 47 -9.65 -14.20 -5.01
CA THR A 47 -9.83 -12.76 -5.20
C THR A 47 -10.59 -12.16 -4.02
N ASP A 48 -10.13 -11.01 -3.53
CA ASP A 48 -10.64 -10.36 -2.30
C ASP A 48 -10.61 -11.26 -1.05
N GLY A 49 -9.84 -12.34 -1.06
CA GLY A 49 -9.86 -13.33 0.02
C GLY A 49 -11.11 -14.21 0.04
N LYS A 50 -11.93 -14.20 -1.02
CA LYS A 50 -13.11 -15.04 -1.20
C LYS A 50 -12.72 -16.37 -1.86
N SER A 51 -12.20 -17.29 -1.05
CA SER A 51 -11.77 -18.59 -1.55
C SER A 51 -12.95 -19.44 -2.03
N ALA A 52 -12.80 -20.09 -3.18
CA ALA A 52 -13.72 -21.11 -3.71
C ALA A 52 -13.16 -22.54 -3.57
N SER A 53 -12.10 -22.73 -2.78
CA SER A 53 -11.37 -24.00 -2.64
C SER A 53 -11.35 -24.50 -1.19
N ILE A 54 -10.56 -25.54 -0.91
CA ILE A 54 -10.31 -26.02 0.46
C ILE A 54 -9.50 -25.03 1.31
N ILE A 55 -8.79 -24.08 0.68
CA ILE A 55 -8.11 -23.00 1.40
C ILE A 55 -9.19 -22.08 2.00
N PRO A 56 -9.10 -21.72 3.29
CA PRO A 56 -10.16 -20.95 3.93
C PRO A 56 -10.28 -19.54 3.34
N SER A 57 -11.52 -19.06 3.24
CA SER A 57 -11.83 -17.66 2.96
C SER A 57 -11.35 -16.77 4.11
N ILE A 58 -10.74 -15.64 3.76
CA ILE A 58 -10.33 -14.59 4.71
C ILE A 58 -11.23 -13.35 4.63
N TYR A 59 -12.11 -13.28 3.64
CA TYR A 59 -13.08 -12.20 3.49
C TYR A 59 -14.03 -12.12 4.69
N GLY A 60 -14.35 -10.90 5.14
CA GLY A 60 -15.29 -10.64 6.23
C GLY A 60 -14.73 -10.82 7.65
N LYS A 61 -13.46 -11.20 7.79
CA LYS A 61 -12.77 -11.23 9.09
C LYS A 61 -12.37 -9.81 9.51
N SER A 62 -12.28 -9.53 10.80
CA SER A 62 -11.79 -8.23 11.29
C SER A 62 -10.28 -8.07 11.07
N PRO A 63 -9.75 -6.83 11.01
CA PRO A 63 -8.32 -6.59 11.00
C PRO A 63 -7.60 -7.35 12.13
N ASP A 64 -8.05 -7.18 13.38
CA ASP A 64 -7.47 -7.84 14.56
C ASP A 64 -7.38 -9.36 14.42
N TYR A 65 -8.40 -10.00 13.82
CA TYR A 65 -8.38 -11.45 13.61
C TYR A 65 -7.28 -11.84 12.62
N ILE A 66 -7.14 -11.10 11.52
CA ILE A 66 -6.16 -11.39 10.46
C ILE A 66 -4.75 -11.14 10.98
N GLU A 67 -4.54 -10.02 11.68
CA GLU A 67 -3.25 -9.68 12.30
C GLU A 67 -2.83 -10.76 13.30
N THR A 68 -3.69 -11.11 14.25
CA THR A 68 -3.43 -12.17 15.24
C THR A 68 -3.09 -13.49 14.57
N ALA A 69 -3.87 -13.88 13.55
CA ALA A 69 -3.62 -15.13 12.83
C ALA A 69 -2.25 -15.15 12.15
N LEU A 70 -1.85 -14.06 11.49
CA LEU A 70 -0.55 -13.95 10.81
C LEU A 70 0.61 -13.94 11.80
N ILE A 71 0.48 -13.24 12.93
CA ILE A 71 1.48 -13.26 14.00
C ILE A 71 1.62 -14.67 14.59
N ASP A 72 0.51 -15.37 14.83
CA ASP A 72 0.53 -16.73 15.35
C ASP A 72 1.15 -17.73 14.37
N PHE A 73 0.94 -17.55 13.06
CA PHE A 73 1.63 -18.35 12.05
C PHE A 73 3.13 -18.03 12.01
N LYS A 74 3.49 -16.74 12.10
CA LYS A 74 4.88 -16.29 12.10
C LYS A 74 5.67 -16.83 13.28
N ASN A 75 5.09 -16.80 14.48
CA ASN A 75 5.72 -17.26 15.72
C ASN A 75 5.56 -18.77 15.98
N GLY A 76 4.71 -19.47 15.20
CA GLY A 76 4.48 -20.92 15.29
C GLY A 76 3.44 -21.35 16.33
N SER A 77 2.75 -20.41 16.99
CA SER A 77 1.66 -20.70 17.93
C SER A 77 0.43 -21.28 17.23
N ARG A 78 0.23 -20.94 15.95
CA ARG A 78 -0.80 -21.52 15.10
C ARG A 78 -0.20 -22.41 14.03
N GLN A 79 -0.65 -23.67 13.99
CA GLN A 79 -0.20 -24.65 13.01
C GLN A 79 -0.84 -24.41 11.64
N SER A 80 -0.07 -24.63 10.58
CA SER A 80 -0.54 -24.56 9.20
C SER A 80 0.29 -25.46 8.29
N THR A 81 -0.19 -25.71 7.08
CA THR A 81 0.56 -26.44 6.05
C THR A 81 1.64 -25.57 5.39
N VAL A 82 1.37 -24.27 5.23
CA VAL A 82 2.24 -23.35 4.46
C VAL A 82 2.29 -21.94 5.02
N MET A 83 1.28 -21.49 5.76
CA MET A 83 1.14 -20.09 6.17
C MET A 83 2.21 -19.64 7.16
N ASP A 84 2.81 -20.55 7.91
CA ASP A 84 3.96 -20.28 8.79
C ASP A 84 5.16 -19.73 8.01
N ARG A 85 5.44 -20.30 6.82
CA ARG A 85 6.52 -19.85 5.93
C ARG A 85 6.19 -18.53 5.26
N HIS A 86 4.93 -18.34 4.87
CA HIS A 86 4.48 -17.09 4.25
C HIS A 86 4.48 -15.93 5.24
N ALA A 87 3.97 -16.13 6.47
CA ALA A 87 3.88 -15.09 7.48
C ALA A 87 5.28 -14.60 7.93
N LYS A 88 6.30 -15.47 7.93
CA LYS A 88 7.69 -15.10 8.21
C LYS A 88 8.32 -14.18 7.17
N GLY A 89 7.74 -14.09 5.97
CA GLY A 89 8.20 -13.20 4.90
C GLY A 89 7.84 -11.73 5.10
N TYR A 90 6.98 -11.42 6.08
CA TYR A 90 6.49 -10.07 6.35
C TYR A 90 6.97 -9.55 7.70
N SER A 91 7.24 -8.24 7.77
CA SER A 91 7.41 -7.55 9.06
C SER A 91 6.08 -7.45 9.82
N ASP A 92 6.12 -7.11 11.11
CA ASP A 92 4.89 -6.95 11.90
C ASP A 92 4.07 -5.75 11.37
N ASP A 93 4.73 -4.67 10.96
CA ASP A 93 4.09 -3.52 10.30
C ASP A 93 3.41 -3.92 8.98
N GLU A 94 4.04 -4.81 8.19
CA GLU A 94 3.45 -5.31 6.95
C GLU A 94 2.26 -6.24 7.21
N ILE A 95 2.34 -7.07 8.24
CA ILE A 95 1.21 -7.88 8.70
C ILE A 95 0.04 -6.98 9.11
N HIS A 96 0.29 -5.91 9.85
CA HIS A 96 -0.74 -4.94 10.22
C HIS A 96 -1.40 -4.31 8.98
N LEU A 97 -0.60 -3.91 7.98
CA LEU A 97 -1.12 -3.35 6.72
C LEU A 97 -1.97 -4.36 5.92
N ILE A 98 -1.56 -5.63 5.87
CA ILE A 98 -2.34 -6.71 5.22
C ILE A 98 -3.66 -6.94 5.97
N ALA A 99 -3.62 -6.94 7.31
CA ALA A 99 -4.78 -7.11 8.16
C ALA A 99 -5.81 -5.98 7.98
N GLU A 100 -5.34 -4.73 7.96
CA GLU A 100 -6.17 -3.56 7.67
C GLU A 100 -6.80 -3.62 6.27
N TYR A 101 -6.05 -4.09 5.27
CA TYR A 101 -6.58 -4.24 3.92
C TYR A 101 -7.76 -5.21 3.88
N PHE A 102 -7.54 -6.47 4.24
CA PHE A 102 -8.59 -7.50 4.16
C PHE A 102 -9.73 -7.26 5.16
N GLY A 103 -9.41 -6.76 6.34
CA GLY A 103 -10.39 -6.50 7.39
C GLY A 103 -11.33 -5.35 7.09
N ASN A 104 -10.92 -4.41 6.23
CA ASN A 104 -11.77 -3.35 5.72
C ASN A 104 -12.33 -3.62 4.33
N LEU A 105 -11.84 -4.64 3.61
CA LEU A 105 -12.31 -4.99 2.28
C LEU A 105 -13.80 -5.36 2.25
N SER A 106 -14.28 -6.03 3.30
CA SER A 106 -15.71 -6.31 3.46
C SER A 106 -16.56 -5.04 3.57
N LYS A 107 -16.08 -4.03 4.31
CA LYS A 107 -16.79 -2.75 4.47
C LYS A 107 -16.83 -1.93 3.18
N LYS A 108 -15.80 -2.06 2.33
CA LYS A 108 -15.70 -1.36 1.04
C LYS A 108 -16.58 -1.98 -0.05
N ASN A 109 -16.77 -3.29 -0.02
CA ASN A 109 -17.43 -4.07 -1.08
C ASN A 109 -18.83 -4.58 -0.68
N HIS A 110 -19.47 -3.91 0.28
CA HIS A 110 -20.82 -4.21 0.79
C HIS A 110 -21.87 -3.32 0.13
#